data_AF-A0A2P5HRM0-F1
#
_entry.id   AF-A0A2P5HRM0-F1
#
_cell.length_a   1.000
_cell.length_b   1.000
_cell.length_c   1.000
_cell.angle_alpha   90.00
_cell.angle_beta   90.00
_cell.angle_gamma   90.00
#
_symmetry.space_group_name_H-M   'P 1'
#
loop_
_entity.id
_entity.type
_entity.pdbx_description
1 polymer ?
#
loop_
_entity_poly.entity_id
_entity_poly.type
_entity_poly.pdbx_seq_one_letter_code
_entity_poly.pdbx_strand_id
1 'polypeptide(L)'
;MADARQRSMSNAPKFADRTYSQREADALANGPMIQRARVVSSILTAKYLKAKSIFDNYHEYDVDAAFVPTTTGQACWREDADPWLRVRQTLPEFLEDYVRIIVESGGEITGEGLQNLAVALVRVARAEWEGAGRDKTVLDKGFEEGILALVERLKVEFKLPEAADADSDEVEDGEEEEVVAEGKA
;
A
#
# COMPACT_ATOMS: atom_id res chain seq x y z
N MET A 1 -58.48 5.97 -7.79
CA MET A 1 -57.41 5.25 -7.07
C MET A 1 -56.09 5.74 -7.65
N ALA A 2 -55.28 6.47 -6.87
CA ALA A 2 -54.01 7.02 -7.32
C ALA A 2 -52.97 5.90 -7.38
N ASP A 3 -52.32 5.80 -8.53
CA ASP A 3 -51.37 4.74 -8.89
C ASP A 3 -50.21 4.67 -7.90
N ALA A 4 -50.09 3.54 -7.20
CA ALA A 4 -49.03 3.28 -6.23
C ALA A 4 -47.63 3.21 -6.86
N ARG A 5 -47.53 3.21 -8.20
CA ARG A 5 -46.26 3.22 -8.93
C ARG A 5 -45.60 4.60 -9.04
N GLN A 6 -46.30 5.69 -8.70
CA GLN A 6 -45.72 7.05 -8.75
C GLN A 6 -45.03 7.49 -7.45
N ARG A 7 -45.13 6.72 -6.35
CA ARG A 7 -44.55 7.10 -5.04
C ARG A 7 -43.13 6.58 -4.80
N SER A 8 -42.54 5.82 -5.72
CA SER A 8 -41.27 5.11 -5.49
C SER A 8 -40.03 5.77 -6.13
N MET A 9 -40.13 6.97 -6.69
CA MET A 9 -39.01 7.66 -7.36
C MET A 9 -38.46 8.87 -6.57
N SER A 10 -38.96 9.17 -5.36
CA SER A 10 -38.62 10.41 -4.64
C SER A 10 -37.69 10.27 -3.44
N ASN A 11 -37.25 9.05 -3.08
CA ASN A 11 -36.40 8.82 -1.89
C ASN A 11 -35.01 8.26 -2.20
N ALA A 12 -34.60 8.20 -3.47
CA ALA A 12 -33.17 8.08 -3.75
C ALA A 12 -32.50 9.36 -3.21
N PRO A 13 -31.45 9.28 -2.37
CA PRO A 13 -30.70 10.47 -2.00
C PRO A 13 -30.24 11.11 -3.31
N LYS A 14 -30.79 12.29 -3.60
CA LYS A 14 -30.35 13.09 -4.73
C LYS A 14 -28.88 13.37 -4.45
N PHE A 15 -27.98 12.72 -5.17
CA PHE A 15 -26.60 13.16 -5.27
C PHE A 15 -26.68 14.54 -5.90
N ALA A 16 -26.80 15.57 -5.06
CA ALA A 16 -26.69 16.94 -5.51
C ALA A 16 -25.26 17.06 -6.06
N ASP A 17 -25.15 17.38 -7.36
CA ASP A 17 -23.86 17.58 -7.98
C ASP A 17 -23.09 18.64 -7.18
N ARG A 18 -21.92 18.26 -6.63
CA ARG A 18 -21.07 19.17 -5.88
C ARG A 18 -20.73 20.37 -6.75
N THR A 19 -20.80 21.57 -6.18
CA THR A 19 -20.43 22.81 -6.89
C THR A 19 -18.92 22.79 -7.21
N TYR A 20 -18.51 23.55 -8.22
CA TYR A 20 -17.09 23.67 -8.58
C TYR A 20 -16.22 24.07 -7.37
N SER A 21 -16.67 25.07 -6.60
CA SER A 21 -15.99 25.54 -5.39
C SER A 21 -15.85 24.48 -4.30
N GLN A 22 -16.83 23.58 -4.15
CA GLN A 22 -16.75 22.47 -3.20
C GLN A 22 -15.70 21.43 -3.65
N ARG A 23 -15.66 21.11 -4.94
CA ARG A 23 -14.67 20.19 -5.50
C ARG A 23 -13.25 20.72 -5.36
N GLU A 24 -13.06 22.02 -5.60
CA GLU A 24 -11.75 22.68 -5.44
C GLU A 24 -11.29 22.68 -3.97
N ALA A 25 -12.19 22.98 -3.03
CA ALA A 25 -11.89 22.92 -1.61
C ALA A 25 -11.55 21.49 -1.14
N ASP A 26 -12.30 20.48 -1.60
CA ASP A 26 -12.03 19.07 -1.29
C ASP A 26 -10.69 18.61 -1.88
N ALA A 27 -10.38 19.02 -3.12
CA ALA A 27 -9.13 18.68 -3.79
C ALA A 27 -7.93 19.32 -3.07
N LEU A 28 -8.08 20.55 -2.58
CA LEU A 28 -7.04 21.22 -1.81
C LEU A 28 -6.82 20.53 -0.45
N ALA A 29 -7.91 20.16 0.23
CA ALA A 29 -7.86 19.48 1.53
C ALA A 29 -7.25 18.07 1.44
N ASN A 30 -7.56 17.32 0.38
CA ASN A 30 -7.11 15.94 0.17
C ASN A 30 -5.85 15.82 -0.70
N GLY A 31 -5.31 16.95 -1.17
CA GLY A 31 -4.16 16.98 -2.08
C GLY A 31 -2.99 16.08 -1.64
N PRO A 32 -2.53 16.14 -0.37
CA PRO A 32 -1.46 15.27 0.12
C PRO A 32 -1.82 13.77 0.07
N MET A 33 -3.04 13.40 0.46
CA MET A 33 -3.51 12.02 0.40
C MET A 33 -3.57 11.50 -1.04
N ILE A 34 -4.02 12.35 -1.98
CA ILE A 34 -4.07 12.03 -3.42
C ILE A 34 -2.65 11.84 -3.98
N GLN A 35 -1.69 12.70 -3.61
CA GLN A 35 -0.29 12.55 -4.03
C GLN A 35 0.30 11.25 -3.49
N ARG A 36 0.03 10.91 -2.23
CA ARG A 36 0.43 9.65 -1.64
C ARG A 36 -0.12 8.45 -2.42
N ALA A 37 -1.42 8.43 -2.65
CA ALA A 37 -2.07 7.38 -3.44
C ALA A 37 -1.46 7.26 -4.84
N ARG A 38 -1.11 8.38 -5.48
CA ARG A 38 -0.47 8.39 -6.81
C ARG A 38 0.93 7.80 -6.80
N VAL A 39 1.78 8.22 -5.86
CA VAL A 39 3.17 7.72 -5.72
C VAL A 39 3.18 6.24 -5.36
N VAL A 40 2.27 5.82 -4.48
CA VAL A 40 2.13 4.42 -4.11
C VAL A 40 1.63 3.60 -5.30
N SER A 41 0.58 4.05 -5.99
CA SER A 41 0.04 3.33 -7.15
C SER A 41 1.04 3.16 -8.29
N SER A 42 1.98 4.11 -8.48
CA SER A 42 2.98 4.01 -9.54
C SER A 42 3.99 2.88 -9.33
N ILE A 43 4.15 2.40 -8.08
CA ILE A 43 5.04 1.30 -7.76
C ILE A 43 4.32 -0.03 -7.56
N LEU A 44 2.99 -0.04 -7.41
CA LEU A 44 2.21 -1.19 -6.98
C LEU A 44 1.99 -2.20 -8.12
N THR A 45 2.84 -3.23 -8.18
CA THR A 45 2.60 -4.49 -8.88
C THR A 45 1.83 -5.46 -7.98
N ALA A 46 1.34 -6.59 -8.52
CA ALA A 46 0.61 -7.60 -7.75
C ALA A 46 1.39 -8.08 -6.49
N LYS A 47 2.71 -8.23 -6.61
CA LYS A 47 3.60 -8.60 -5.48
C LYS A 47 3.57 -7.56 -4.36
N TYR A 48 3.69 -6.27 -4.71
CA TYR A 48 3.69 -5.20 -3.71
C TYR A 48 2.31 -4.93 -3.15
N LEU A 49 1.25 -5.08 -3.95
CA LEU A 49 -0.14 -5.02 -3.48
C LEU A 49 -0.41 -6.06 -2.40
N LYS A 50 0.03 -7.30 -2.63
CA LYS A 50 -0.08 -8.37 -1.65
C LYS A 50 0.68 -8.04 -0.37
N ALA A 51 1.95 -7.61 -0.47
CA ALA A 51 2.76 -7.23 0.67
C ALA A 51 2.11 -6.10 1.49
N LYS A 52 1.68 -5.03 0.81
CA LYS A 52 1.00 -3.89 1.42
C LYS A 52 -0.27 -4.32 2.14
N SER A 53 -1.11 -5.11 1.49
CA SER A 53 -2.36 -5.62 2.07
C SER A 53 -2.11 -6.42 3.35
N ILE A 54 -1.10 -7.31 3.36
CA ILE A 54 -0.75 -8.08 4.56
C ILE A 54 -0.34 -7.15 5.72
N PHE A 55 0.51 -6.15 5.45
CA PHE A 55 0.99 -5.22 6.46
C PHE A 55 -0.11 -4.28 6.98
N ASP A 56 -0.93 -3.73 6.08
CA ASP A 56 -2.07 -2.88 6.44
C ASP A 56 -3.05 -3.64 7.34
N ASN A 57 -3.38 -4.89 6.99
CA ASN A 57 -4.30 -5.72 7.76
C ASN A 57 -3.75 -6.05 9.15
N TYR A 58 -2.44 -6.33 9.26
CA TYR A 58 -1.80 -6.61 10.56
C TYR A 58 -1.92 -5.42 11.52
N HIS A 59 -1.78 -4.20 11.00
CA HIS A 59 -1.87 -2.97 11.80
C HIS A 59 -3.28 -2.38 11.89
N GLU A 60 -4.30 -3.05 11.33
CA GLU A 60 -5.66 -2.51 11.17
C GLU A 60 -5.65 -1.09 10.57
N TYR A 61 -4.76 -0.87 9.60
CA TYR A 61 -4.47 0.46 9.07
C TYR A 61 -5.58 0.98 8.15
N ASP A 62 -6.02 2.20 8.42
CA ASP A 62 -6.92 2.98 7.58
C ASP A 62 -6.31 4.36 7.29
N VAL A 63 -6.13 4.65 6.01
CA VAL A 63 -5.55 5.92 5.54
C VAL A 63 -6.46 7.11 5.84
N ASP A 64 -7.78 6.94 5.74
CA ASP A 64 -8.74 8.01 6.00
C ASP A 64 -8.80 8.33 7.50
N ALA A 65 -8.54 7.33 8.35
CA ALA A 65 -8.31 7.56 9.76
C ALA A 65 -6.96 8.27 9.98
N ALA A 66 -5.86 7.78 9.43
CA ALA A 66 -4.55 8.36 9.68
C ALA A 66 -4.37 9.79 9.12
N PHE A 67 -5.08 10.13 8.05
CA PHE A 67 -5.06 11.45 7.43
C PHE A 67 -6.04 12.40 8.09
N VAL A 68 -5.57 13.59 8.49
CA VAL A 68 -6.44 14.67 8.96
C VAL A 68 -6.25 15.87 8.03
N PRO A 69 -7.26 16.20 7.20
CA PRO A 69 -7.16 17.36 6.32
C PRO A 69 -6.98 18.64 7.14
N THR A 70 -5.91 19.40 6.89
CA THR A 70 -5.67 20.69 7.56
C THR A 70 -5.58 21.81 6.53
N THR A 71 -6.17 22.96 6.86
CA THR A 71 -6.08 24.19 6.05
C THR A 71 -5.14 25.23 6.68
N THR A 72 -4.57 24.91 7.85
CA THR A 72 -3.91 25.86 8.76
C THR A 72 -2.41 25.59 8.98
N GLY A 73 -1.82 24.64 8.23
CA GLY A 73 -0.39 24.32 8.31
C GLY A 73 -0.02 23.33 9.42
N GLN A 74 -1.00 22.71 10.08
CA GLN A 74 -0.78 21.58 10.98
C GLN A 74 -0.40 20.31 10.19
N ALA A 75 0.32 19.37 10.83
CA ALA A 75 0.68 18.10 10.23
C ALA A 75 -0.58 17.36 9.76
N CYS A 76 -0.60 16.98 8.48
CA CYS A 76 -1.74 16.31 7.84
C CYS A 76 -1.82 14.81 8.12
N TRP A 77 -0.77 14.23 8.73
CA TRP A 77 -0.70 12.82 9.09
C TRP A 77 -0.61 12.66 10.61
N ARG A 78 -1.43 11.77 11.15
CA ARG A 78 -1.31 11.28 12.53
C ARG A 78 -0.26 10.17 12.56
N GLU A 79 0.97 10.53 12.92
CA GLU A 79 2.10 9.58 12.90
C GLU A 79 1.87 8.35 13.77
N ASP A 80 1.18 8.51 14.89
CA ASP A 80 0.79 7.41 15.78
C ASP A 80 -0.18 6.43 15.10
N ALA A 81 -1.09 6.92 14.26
CA ALA A 81 -2.07 6.12 13.53
C ALA A 81 -1.54 5.55 12.20
N ASP A 82 -0.40 6.03 11.70
CA ASP A 82 0.17 5.60 10.42
C ASP A 82 1.39 4.69 10.61
N PRO A 83 1.26 3.37 10.44
CA PRO A 83 2.36 2.44 10.63
C PRO A 83 3.45 2.61 9.55
N TRP A 84 3.12 3.14 8.37
CA TRP A 84 4.11 3.40 7.32
C TRP A 84 5.00 4.59 7.67
N LEU A 85 4.47 5.58 8.37
CA LEU A 85 5.28 6.70 8.91
C LEU A 85 6.07 6.33 10.16
N ARG A 86 5.83 5.14 10.71
CA ARG A 86 6.59 4.53 11.81
C ARG A 86 7.31 3.24 11.38
N VAL A 87 7.58 3.09 10.08
CA VAL A 87 8.10 1.83 9.50
C VAL A 87 9.37 1.31 10.18
N ARG A 88 10.20 2.20 10.74
CA ARG A 88 11.42 1.81 11.46
C ARG A 88 11.13 0.99 12.73
N GLN A 89 9.97 1.19 13.34
CA GLN A 89 9.50 0.44 14.50
C GLN A 89 8.56 -0.70 14.09
N THR A 90 7.62 -0.42 13.19
CA THR A 90 6.53 -1.34 12.85
C THR A 90 6.95 -2.48 11.93
N LEU A 91 7.88 -2.25 10.99
CA LEU A 91 8.30 -3.32 10.06
C LEU A 91 9.08 -4.45 10.75
N PRO A 92 10.05 -4.19 11.65
CA PRO A 92 10.68 -5.24 12.43
C PRO A 92 9.69 -6.07 13.25
N GLU A 93 8.81 -5.40 14.00
CA GLU A 93 7.76 -6.03 14.81
C GLU A 93 6.85 -6.91 13.96
N PHE A 94 6.37 -6.38 12.84
CA PHE A 94 5.55 -7.12 11.88
C PHE A 94 6.25 -8.38 11.39
N LEU A 95 7.53 -8.32 10.98
CA LEU A 95 8.23 -9.47 10.42
C LEU A 95 8.43 -10.59 11.46
N GLU A 96 8.75 -10.22 12.70
CA GLU A 96 8.88 -11.18 13.80
C GLU A 96 7.54 -11.89 14.08
N ASP A 97 6.46 -11.12 14.21
CA ASP A 97 5.14 -11.65 14.52
C ASP A 97 4.54 -12.44 13.34
N TYR A 98 4.74 -11.97 12.11
CA TYR A 98 4.27 -12.64 10.90
C TYR A 98 4.87 -14.04 10.75
N VAL A 99 6.18 -14.18 10.94
CA VAL A 99 6.84 -15.50 10.90
C VAL A 99 6.34 -16.39 12.04
N ARG A 100 6.27 -15.85 13.26
CA ARG A 100 5.78 -16.59 14.43
C ARG A 100 4.37 -17.14 14.19
N ILE A 101 3.43 -16.29 13.76
CA ILE A 101 2.03 -16.66 13.50
C ILE A 101 1.94 -17.75 12.41
N ILE A 102 2.69 -17.64 11.33
CA ILE A 102 2.66 -18.64 10.26
C ILE A 102 3.18 -19.98 10.75
N VAL A 103 4.32 -20.00 11.43
CA VAL A 103 4.91 -21.24 11.94
C VAL A 103 4.01 -21.89 12.99
N GLU A 104 3.45 -21.11 13.92
CA GLU A 104 2.54 -21.62 14.96
C GLU A 104 1.21 -22.14 14.40
N SER A 105 0.71 -21.55 13.31
CA SER A 105 -0.50 -22.03 12.62
C SER A 105 -0.26 -23.22 11.70
N GLY A 106 1.00 -23.68 11.56
CA GLY A 106 1.38 -24.76 10.65
C GLY A 106 1.35 -24.36 9.17
N GLY A 107 1.40 -23.06 8.88
CA GLY A 107 1.53 -22.56 7.52
C GLY A 107 2.94 -22.72 6.97
N GLU A 108 3.07 -22.64 5.66
CA GLU A 108 4.35 -22.75 4.96
C GLU A 108 4.87 -21.37 4.58
N ILE A 109 6.04 -21.01 5.11
CA ILE A 109 6.81 -19.84 4.67
C ILE A 109 8.27 -20.24 4.48
N THR A 110 8.80 -19.94 3.30
CA THR A 110 10.22 -20.16 2.98
C THR A 110 11.05 -18.96 3.38
N GLY A 111 12.35 -19.17 3.61
CA GLY A 111 13.30 -18.08 3.89
C GLY A 111 13.32 -17.06 2.74
N GLU A 112 13.34 -17.52 1.50
CA GLU A 112 13.27 -16.66 0.32
C GLU A 112 11.94 -15.90 0.24
N GLY A 113 10.82 -16.55 0.56
CA GLY A 113 9.51 -15.92 0.63
C GLY A 113 9.46 -14.76 1.64
N LEU A 114 10.04 -14.96 2.82
CA LEU A 114 10.15 -13.93 3.86
C LEU A 114 11.02 -12.76 3.39
N GLN A 115 12.17 -13.04 2.78
CA GLN A 115 13.05 -12.00 2.23
C GLN A 115 12.37 -11.20 1.12
N ASN A 116 11.66 -11.89 0.22
CA ASN A 116 10.89 -11.28 -0.85
C ASN A 116 9.78 -10.37 -0.32
N LEU A 117 9.10 -10.78 0.76
CA LEU A 117 8.11 -9.95 1.46
C LEU A 117 8.76 -8.71 2.08
N ALA A 118 9.88 -8.87 2.79
CA ALA A 118 10.57 -7.77 3.45
C ALA A 118 11.05 -6.71 2.44
N VAL A 119 11.65 -7.12 1.32
CA VAL A 119 12.07 -6.20 0.25
C VAL A 119 10.87 -5.48 -0.37
N ALA A 120 9.77 -6.19 -0.59
CA ALA A 120 8.52 -5.60 -1.08
C ALA A 120 8.00 -4.51 -0.12
N LEU A 121 7.98 -4.79 1.18
CA LEU A 121 7.53 -3.84 2.21
C LEU A 121 8.44 -2.62 2.31
N VAL A 122 9.76 -2.77 2.20
CA VAL A 122 10.70 -1.62 2.18
C VAL A 122 10.42 -0.72 0.97
N ARG A 123 10.15 -1.30 -0.21
CA ARG A 123 9.79 -0.52 -1.41
C ARG A 123 8.47 0.24 -1.23
N VAL A 124 7.45 -0.42 -0.68
CA VAL A 124 6.17 0.22 -0.37
C VAL A 124 6.37 1.35 0.64
N ALA A 125 7.09 1.11 1.73
CA ALA A 125 7.35 2.11 2.75
C ALA A 125 8.05 3.36 2.20
N ARG A 126 9.02 3.22 1.30
CA ARG A 126 9.67 4.36 0.63
C ARG A 126 8.67 5.20 -0.17
N ALA A 127 7.76 4.56 -0.90
CA ALA A 127 6.73 5.27 -1.67
C ALA A 127 5.65 5.91 -0.79
N GLU A 128 5.25 5.24 0.29
CA GLU A 128 4.34 5.79 1.31
C GLU A 128 4.95 7.04 1.97
N TRP A 129 6.24 6.99 2.30
CA TRP A 129 6.99 8.10 2.91
C TRP A 129 7.12 9.30 1.96
N GLU A 130 7.54 9.05 0.72
CA GLU A 130 7.63 10.06 -0.34
C GLU A 130 6.26 10.67 -0.65
N GLY A 131 5.25 9.81 -0.77
CA GLY A 131 3.87 10.19 -1.00
C GLY A 131 3.28 11.07 0.10
N ALA A 132 3.70 10.85 1.36
CA ALA A 132 3.37 11.70 2.50
C ALA A 132 4.14 13.04 2.52
N GLY A 133 4.93 13.33 1.48
CA GLY A 133 5.71 14.57 1.34
C GLY A 133 7.00 14.57 2.17
N ARG A 134 7.47 13.41 2.62
CA ARG A 134 8.68 13.28 3.43
C ARG A 134 9.86 12.80 2.60
N ASP A 135 11.07 13.09 3.07
CA ASP A 135 12.28 12.63 2.41
C ASP A 135 12.46 11.11 2.59
N LYS A 136 12.30 10.37 1.49
CA LYS A 136 12.49 8.91 1.47
C LYS A 136 13.94 8.48 1.71
N THR A 137 14.92 9.38 1.61
CA THR A 137 16.32 9.06 1.94
C THR A 137 16.49 8.71 3.42
N VAL A 138 15.52 9.08 4.27
CA VAL A 138 15.45 8.61 5.66
C VAL A 138 15.27 7.09 5.73
N LEU A 139 14.74 6.44 4.70
CA LEU A 139 14.68 4.97 4.59
C LEU A 139 15.79 4.48 3.66
N ASP A 140 17.03 4.75 4.08
CA ASP A 140 18.25 4.52 3.33
C ASP A 140 18.58 3.03 3.12
N LYS A 141 19.75 2.79 2.53
CA LYS A 141 20.29 1.45 2.34
C LYS A 141 20.58 0.76 3.68
N GLY A 142 21.00 1.51 4.70
CA GLY A 142 21.26 0.97 6.04
C GLY A 142 19.99 0.42 6.70
N PHE A 143 18.85 1.09 6.52
CA PHE A 143 17.55 0.55 6.94
C PHE A 143 17.24 -0.78 6.25
N GLU A 144 17.39 -0.85 4.93
CA GLU A 144 17.15 -2.07 4.15
C GLU A 144 18.07 -3.22 4.58
N GLU A 145 19.37 -2.95 4.74
CA GLU A 145 20.36 -3.92 5.24
C GLU A 145 20.01 -4.41 6.66
N GLY A 146 19.52 -3.52 7.53
CA GLY A 146 19.05 -3.90 8.87
C GLY A 146 17.83 -4.83 8.85
N ILE A 147 16.88 -4.57 7.96
CA ILE A 147 15.71 -5.44 7.76
C ILE A 147 16.13 -6.81 7.21
N LEU A 148 17.05 -6.85 6.24
CA LEU A 148 17.57 -8.11 5.71
C LEU A 148 18.34 -8.90 6.77
N ALA A 149 19.13 -8.24 7.62
CA ALA A 149 19.79 -8.89 8.74
C ALA A 149 18.80 -9.47 9.76
N LEU A 150 17.68 -8.79 10.01
CA LEU A 150 16.58 -9.34 10.80
C LEU A 150 15.99 -10.60 10.15
N VAL A 151 15.71 -10.55 8.84
CA VAL A 151 15.19 -11.71 8.09
C VAL A 151 16.14 -12.90 8.20
N GLU A 152 17.45 -12.71 8.07
CA GLU A 152 18.43 -13.79 8.23
C GLU A 152 18.40 -14.41 9.64
N ARG A 153 18.25 -13.58 10.69
CA ARG A 153 18.08 -14.10 12.05
C ARG A 153 16.80 -14.94 12.18
N LEU A 154 15.70 -14.47 11.62
CA LEU A 154 14.40 -15.18 11.65
C LEU A 154 14.45 -16.50 10.89
N LYS A 155 15.13 -16.55 9.74
CA LYS A 155 15.36 -17.80 8.98
C LYS A 155 16.01 -18.87 9.87
N VAL A 156 17.05 -18.49 10.61
CA VAL A 156 17.79 -19.38 11.51
C VAL A 156 16.97 -19.78 12.74
N GLU A 157 16.33 -18.81 13.38
CA GLU A 157 15.55 -19.01 14.61
C GLU A 157 14.36 -19.97 14.39
N PHE A 158 13.62 -19.75 13.31
CA PHE A 158 12.42 -20.54 12.97
C PHE A 158 12.72 -21.73 12.06
N LYS A 159 13.98 -21.95 11.66
CA LYS A 159 14.42 -23.03 10.76
C LYS A 159 13.60 -23.07 9.47
N LEU A 160 13.44 -21.91 8.84
CA LEU A 160 12.63 -21.79 7.64
C LEU A 160 13.26 -22.60 6.49
N PRO A 161 12.46 -23.35 5.71
CA PRO A 161 12.96 -24.05 4.55
C PRO A 161 13.43 -23.05 3.47
N GLU A 162 14.47 -23.41 2.73
CA GLU A 162 14.77 -22.74 1.46
C GLU A 162 13.65 -23.05 0.47
N ALA A 163 13.37 -22.11 -0.43
CA ALA A 163 12.44 -22.40 -1.52
C ALA A 163 12.98 -23.59 -2.33
N ALA A 164 12.12 -24.57 -2.63
CA ALA A 164 12.47 -25.51 -3.68
C ALA A 164 12.59 -24.69 -4.97
N ASP A 165 13.64 -24.91 -5.75
CA ASP A 165 13.78 -24.35 -7.10
C ASP A 165 12.54 -24.77 -7.90
N ALA A 166 11.51 -23.93 -7.90
CA ALA A 166 10.36 -24.09 -8.76
C ALA A 166 10.82 -23.56 -10.11
N ASP A 167 11.13 -24.50 -11.01
CA ASP A 167 11.38 -24.24 -12.42
C ASP A 167 10.43 -23.15 -12.96
N SER A 168 11.05 -22.15 -13.59
CA SER A 168 10.50 -21.25 -14.60
C SER A 168 8.99 -21.33 -14.85
N ASP A 169 8.21 -20.47 -14.20
CA ASP A 169 6.94 -20.05 -14.79
C ASP A 169 7.28 -18.97 -15.84
N GLU A 170 7.27 -19.39 -17.09
CA GLU A 170 7.36 -18.57 -18.29
C GLU A 170 6.39 -17.38 -18.18
N VAL A 171 6.94 -16.18 -17.97
CA VAL A 171 6.26 -14.97 -18.43
C VAL A 171 6.54 -14.85 -19.92
N GLU A 172 5.61 -15.37 -20.71
CA GLU A 172 5.48 -15.07 -22.13
C GLU A 172 5.32 -13.55 -22.28
N ASP A 173 6.43 -12.87 -22.58
CA ASP A 173 6.50 -11.45 -22.87
C ASP A 173 5.84 -11.22 -24.24
N GLY A 174 4.52 -11.10 -24.23
CA GLY A 174 3.73 -10.69 -25.38
C GLY A 174 3.94 -9.21 -25.67
N GLU A 175 5.01 -8.90 -26.40
CA GLU A 175 5.12 -7.66 -27.17
C GLU A 175 3.96 -7.59 -28.18
N GLU A 176 3.01 -6.66 -28.01
CA GLU A 176 2.13 -6.24 -29.11
C GLU A 176 2.07 -4.71 -29.23
N GLU A 177 2.88 -4.25 -30.19
CA GLU A 177 2.81 -3.10 -31.10
C GLU A 177 2.01 -1.84 -30.74
N GLU A 178 2.76 -0.74 -30.72
CA GLU A 178 2.35 0.64 -30.88
C GLU A 178 1.63 0.88 -32.22
N VAL A 179 0.31 1.09 -32.20
CA VAL A 179 -0.44 1.54 -33.39
C VAL A 179 -0.40 3.06 -33.48
N VAL A 180 0.51 3.60 -34.30
CA VAL A 180 0.54 5.01 -34.70
C VAL A 180 -0.61 5.29 -35.66
N ALA A 181 -1.62 6.04 -35.21
CA ALA A 181 -2.66 6.57 -36.08
C ALA A 181 -2.20 7.86 -36.75
N GLU A 182 -1.62 7.74 -37.96
CA GLU A 182 -1.32 8.88 -38.83
C GLU A 182 -2.59 9.28 -39.61
N GLY A 183 -3.29 10.31 -39.11
CA GLY A 183 -4.46 10.91 -39.75
C GLY A 183 -4.06 12.02 -40.71
N LYS A 184 -4.15 11.74 -42.01
CA LYS A 184 -4.07 12.71 -43.12
C LYS A 184 -5.08 13.87 -42.96
N ALA A 185 -4.64 15.07 -43.32
CA ALA A 185 -5.47 16.14 -43.87
C ALA A 185 -4.88 16.55 -45.23
#